data_AF-A0A962NAW6-F1
#
_entry.id   AF-A0A962NAW6-F1
#
_cell.length_a   1.000
_cell.length_b   1.000
_cell.length_c   1.000
_cell.angle_alpha   90.00
_cell.angle_beta   90.00
_cell.angle_gamma   90.00
#
_symmetry.space_group_name_H-M   'P 1'
#
loop_
_entity.id
_entity.type
_entity.pdbx_description
1 polymer ?
#
loop_
_entity_poly.entity_id
_entity_poly.type
_entity_poly.pdbx_seq_one_letter_code
_entity_poly.pdbx_strand_id
1 'polypeptide(L)'
;GQGAIRCHPFVEREIAAIAEDDLPAFDAAIFGHLNFLFRNGARAFVLALTGSRLAQVPDLDQNAERFMQHLSRFSAAFALASDIAMGTLGGSLKRREKLSGRLADCLAWMYLASAAIKRFHDEEKSGAHYDLLKWVAAHALYQVQQSLRGVIDNLPMRLAAWKLGWIVFPLGARFKPPSDQLGSAVARSILEDRAARSSLTADIHVPGAEEPGLGALEAALDKAVRVLPIEARIKQAVREGRIDRAPGRQLDELALAADVITAAEFEQLGEADAARNEVIGVDAFDPEVYRELR
;
A
#
# COMPACT_ATOMS: atom_id res chain seq x y z
N GLY A 1 -17.65 -1.78 17.01
CA GLY A 1 -18.84 -1.94 17.87
C GLY A 1 -20.03 -1.20 17.30
N GLN A 2 -20.17 0.11 17.60
CA GLN A 2 -21.31 0.91 17.14
C GLN A 2 -21.38 1.09 15.61
N GLY A 3 -20.23 1.23 14.93
CA GLY A 3 -20.20 1.29 13.47
C GLY A 3 -20.70 0.00 12.80
N ALA A 4 -20.43 -1.17 13.38
CA ALA A 4 -20.91 -2.45 12.84
C ALA A 4 -22.44 -2.58 12.96
N ILE A 5 -23.03 -2.07 14.04
CA ILE A 5 -24.49 -2.09 14.23
C ILE A 5 -25.18 -1.12 13.27
N ARG A 6 -24.68 0.11 13.15
CA ARG A 6 -25.29 1.17 12.31
C ARG A 6 -25.16 0.93 10.81
N CYS A 7 -24.07 0.30 10.37
CA CYS A 7 -23.85 0.03 8.96
C CYS A 7 -24.48 -1.30 8.51
N HIS A 8 -24.98 -2.12 9.45
CA HIS A 8 -25.59 -3.40 9.11
C HIS A 8 -27.08 -3.20 8.72
N PRO A 9 -27.52 -3.72 7.57
CA PRO A 9 -28.86 -3.44 7.04
C PRO A 9 -30.01 -3.98 7.89
N PHE A 10 -29.75 -4.93 8.80
CA PHE A 10 -30.79 -5.61 9.60
C PHE A 10 -30.68 -5.43 11.11
N VAL A 11 -29.50 -5.16 11.69
CA VAL A 11 -29.31 -5.27 13.16
C VAL A 11 -30.07 -4.19 13.90
N GLU A 12 -30.06 -2.95 13.39
CA GLU A 12 -30.83 -1.86 14.00
C GLU A 12 -32.34 -2.14 13.95
N ARG A 13 -32.83 -2.75 12.85
CA ARG A 13 -34.23 -3.15 12.70
C ARG A 13 -34.62 -4.27 13.67
N GLU A 14 -33.74 -5.24 13.90
CA GLU A 14 -33.95 -6.28 14.90
C GLU A 14 -34.06 -5.69 16.31
N ILE A 15 -33.16 -4.76 16.67
CA ILE A 15 -33.18 -4.11 17.99
C ILE A 15 -34.44 -3.25 18.17
N ALA A 16 -34.83 -2.50 17.14
CA ALA A 16 -36.04 -1.68 17.17
C ALA A 16 -37.31 -2.54 17.32
N ALA A 17 -37.43 -3.62 16.53
CA ALA A 17 -38.58 -4.52 16.60
C ALA A 17 -38.71 -5.22 17.97
N ILE A 18 -37.59 -5.60 18.60
CA ILE A 18 -37.59 -6.12 19.98
C ILE A 18 -38.07 -5.06 20.97
N ALA A 19 -37.63 -3.80 20.81
CA ALA A 19 -38.00 -2.70 21.70
C ALA A 19 -39.49 -2.35 21.60
N GLU A 20 -40.10 -2.55 20.44
CA GLU A 20 -41.51 -2.27 20.15
C GLU A 20 -42.45 -3.50 20.35
N ASP A 21 -41.90 -4.66 20.73
CA ASP A 21 -42.62 -5.95 20.84
C ASP A 21 -43.34 -6.35 19.53
N ASP A 22 -42.78 -5.97 18.38
CA ASP A 22 -43.30 -6.24 17.05
C ASP A 22 -42.70 -7.55 16.48
N LEU A 23 -43.38 -8.66 16.77
CA LEU A 23 -42.99 -10.00 16.28
C LEU A 23 -42.90 -10.08 14.74
N PRO A 24 -43.91 -9.62 13.96
CA PRO A 24 -43.80 -9.60 12.50
C PRO A 24 -42.58 -8.84 11.96
N ALA A 25 -42.28 -7.65 12.49
CA ALA A 25 -41.12 -6.87 12.07
C ALA A 25 -39.80 -7.55 12.44
N PHE A 26 -39.75 -8.17 13.61
CA PHE A 26 -38.61 -8.93 14.07
C PHE A 26 -38.31 -10.15 13.18
N ASP A 27 -39.34 -10.94 12.84
CA ASP A 27 -39.20 -12.09 11.93
C ASP A 27 -38.67 -11.63 10.57
N ALA A 28 -39.25 -10.57 10.00
CA ALA A 28 -38.78 -10.02 8.73
C ALA A 28 -37.30 -9.58 8.80
N ALA A 29 -36.89 -8.95 9.89
CA ALA A 29 -35.51 -8.51 10.09
C ALA A 29 -34.53 -9.68 10.24
N ILE A 30 -34.83 -10.67 11.09
CA ILE A 30 -33.98 -11.85 11.31
C ILE A 30 -33.85 -12.70 10.05
N PHE A 31 -34.94 -13.00 9.36
CA PHE A 31 -34.86 -13.80 8.13
C PHE A 31 -34.11 -13.04 7.02
N GLY A 32 -34.24 -11.71 6.98
CA GLY A 32 -33.44 -10.84 6.14
C GLY A 32 -31.93 -10.93 6.45
N HIS A 33 -31.57 -10.87 7.73
CA HIS A 33 -30.19 -11.02 8.20
C HIS A 33 -29.62 -12.41 7.89
N LEU A 34 -30.36 -13.48 8.16
CA LEU A 34 -29.93 -14.84 7.81
C LEU A 34 -29.71 -14.99 6.31
N ASN A 35 -30.62 -14.48 5.48
CA ASN A 35 -30.44 -14.49 4.03
C ASN A 35 -29.19 -13.70 3.59
N PHE A 36 -28.94 -12.53 4.20
CA PHE A 36 -27.73 -11.74 3.97
C PHE A 36 -26.46 -12.51 4.32
N LEU A 37 -26.43 -13.16 5.48
CA LEU A 37 -25.33 -14.01 5.94
C LEU A 37 -25.06 -15.16 4.94
N PHE A 38 -26.10 -15.91 4.53
CA PHE A 38 -25.95 -17.02 3.58
C PHE A 38 -25.51 -16.54 2.21
N ARG A 39 -26.07 -15.44 1.70
CA ARG A 39 -25.69 -14.85 0.40
C ARG A 39 -24.22 -14.42 0.40
N ASN A 40 -23.76 -13.75 1.46
CA ASN A 40 -22.36 -13.36 1.59
C ASN A 40 -21.44 -14.58 1.75
N GLY A 41 -21.88 -15.61 2.49
CA GLY A 41 -21.19 -16.88 2.59
C GLY A 41 -20.99 -17.57 1.25
N ALA A 42 -22.07 -17.76 0.48
CA ALA A 42 -22.02 -18.37 -0.84
C ALA A 42 -21.15 -17.53 -1.81
N ARG A 43 -21.34 -16.20 -1.82
CA ARG A 43 -20.54 -15.28 -2.66
C ARG A 43 -19.06 -15.35 -2.30
N ALA A 44 -18.71 -15.27 -1.01
CA ALA A 44 -17.32 -15.34 -0.55
C ALA A 44 -16.67 -16.68 -0.95
N PHE A 45 -17.38 -17.80 -0.77
CA PHE A 45 -16.90 -19.13 -1.12
C PHE A 45 -16.67 -19.30 -2.63
N VAL A 46 -17.68 -18.98 -3.45
CA VAL A 46 -17.60 -19.11 -4.92
C VAL A 46 -16.51 -18.20 -5.49
N LEU A 47 -16.42 -16.96 -5.01
CA LEU A 47 -15.35 -16.04 -5.40
C LEU A 47 -13.98 -16.49 -4.89
N ALA A 48 -13.90 -17.22 -3.78
CA ALA A 48 -12.64 -17.77 -3.31
C ALA A 48 -12.15 -18.95 -4.17
N LEU A 49 -13.06 -19.86 -4.55
CA LEU A 49 -12.73 -21.01 -5.41
C LEU A 49 -12.34 -20.60 -6.82
N THR A 50 -13.05 -19.62 -7.40
CA THR A 50 -12.81 -19.16 -8.78
C THR A 50 -11.65 -18.17 -8.89
N GLY A 51 -10.92 -17.92 -7.79
CA GLY A 51 -9.91 -16.87 -7.75
C GLY A 51 -10.49 -15.50 -8.08
N SER A 52 -11.73 -15.23 -7.71
CA SER A 52 -12.46 -13.97 -7.87
C SER A 52 -12.84 -13.60 -9.31
N ARG A 53 -12.61 -14.48 -10.29
CA ARG A 53 -12.92 -14.20 -11.71
C ARG A 53 -14.42 -14.02 -12.00
N LEU A 54 -15.29 -14.53 -11.13
CA LEU A 54 -16.75 -14.36 -11.25
C LEU A 54 -17.26 -13.08 -10.57
N ALA A 55 -16.37 -12.27 -9.97
CA ALA A 55 -16.79 -11.02 -9.37
C ALA A 55 -17.12 -10.01 -10.47
N GLN A 56 -18.36 -9.53 -10.48
CA GLN A 56 -18.74 -8.38 -11.28
C GLN A 56 -18.15 -7.12 -10.67
N VAL A 57 -17.48 -6.32 -11.50
CA VAL A 57 -16.87 -5.06 -11.12
C VAL A 57 -17.24 -4.00 -12.17
N PRO A 58 -17.16 -2.69 -11.82
CA PRO A 58 -17.37 -1.62 -12.79
C PRO A 58 -16.40 -1.73 -13.97
N ASP A 59 -16.73 -1.04 -15.07
CA ASP A 59 -15.82 -0.89 -16.19
C ASP A 59 -14.57 -0.14 -15.73
N LEU A 60 -13.44 -0.84 -15.75
CA LEU A 60 -12.14 -0.38 -15.26
C LEU A 60 -11.10 -0.78 -16.31
N ASP A 61 -9.93 -0.14 -16.27
CA ASP A 61 -8.79 -0.64 -17.02
C ASP A 61 -8.53 -2.12 -16.70
N GLN A 62 -8.22 -2.93 -17.72
CA GLN A 62 -8.04 -4.38 -17.59
C GLN A 62 -7.04 -4.73 -16.47
N ASN A 63 -6.05 -3.87 -16.25
CA ASN A 63 -5.04 -4.06 -15.23
C ASN A 63 -5.56 -3.79 -13.80
N ALA A 64 -6.52 -2.87 -13.63
CA ALA A 64 -7.11 -2.51 -12.34
C ALA A 64 -8.30 -3.41 -11.96
N GLU A 65 -9.03 -3.92 -12.97
CA GLU A 65 -10.19 -4.80 -12.82
C GLU A 65 -9.89 -5.98 -11.88
N ARG A 66 -8.71 -6.59 -12.06
CA ARG A 66 -8.30 -7.77 -11.31
C ARG A 66 -8.20 -7.52 -9.80
N PHE A 67 -7.72 -6.35 -9.40
CA PHE A 67 -7.65 -5.97 -7.99
C PHE A 67 -9.04 -5.73 -7.40
N MET A 68 -9.94 -5.10 -8.17
CA MET A 68 -11.32 -4.86 -7.74
C MET A 68 -12.13 -6.15 -7.59
N GLN A 69 -11.87 -7.15 -8.44
CA GLN A 69 -12.46 -8.49 -8.31
C GLN A 69 -12.07 -9.14 -6.98
N HIS A 70 -10.80 -9.02 -6.59
CA HIS A 70 -10.31 -9.53 -5.31
C HIS A 70 -10.86 -8.74 -4.11
N LEU A 71 -10.98 -7.42 -4.21
CA LEU A 71 -11.68 -6.63 -3.19
C LEU A 71 -13.15 -7.02 -3.06
N SER A 72 -13.85 -7.28 -4.16
CA SER A 72 -15.24 -7.76 -4.14
C SER A 72 -15.39 -9.10 -3.41
N ARG A 73 -14.40 -10.00 -3.55
CA ARG A 73 -14.33 -11.23 -2.76
C ARG A 73 -14.12 -10.91 -1.28
N PHE A 74 -13.12 -10.09 -0.96
CA PHE A 74 -12.78 -9.80 0.44
C PHE A 74 -13.86 -9.01 1.16
N SER A 75 -14.61 -8.16 0.46
CA SER A 75 -15.79 -7.47 1.00
C SER A 75 -16.87 -8.46 1.45
N ALA A 76 -17.19 -9.46 0.62
CA ALA A 76 -18.14 -10.52 0.99
C ALA A 76 -17.62 -11.35 2.19
N ALA A 77 -16.32 -11.67 2.20
CA ALA A 77 -15.69 -12.39 3.31
C ALA A 77 -15.68 -11.57 4.61
N PHE A 78 -15.44 -10.26 4.52
CA PHE A 78 -15.45 -9.32 5.64
C PHE A 78 -16.86 -9.17 6.24
N ALA A 79 -17.88 -9.05 5.40
CA ALA A 79 -19.27 -9.00 5.85
C ALA A 79 -19.62 -10.28 6.64
N LEU A 80 -19.35 -11.45 6.07
CA LEU A 80 -19.56 -12.73 6.75
C LEU A 80 -18.77 -12.84 8.06
N ALA A 81 -17.50 -12.45 8.07
CA ALA A 81 -16.66 -12.49 9.26
C ALA A 81 -17.18 -11.55 10.37
N SER A 82 -17.69 -10.38 9.98
CA SER A 82 -18.28 -9.40 10.89
C SER A 82 -19.58 -9.93 11.51
N ASP A 83 -20.45 -10.54 10.72
CA ASP A 83 -21.71 -11.13 11.20
C ASP A 83 -21.46 -12.30 12.14
N ILE A 84 -20.52 -13.20 11.81
CA ILE A 84 -20.14 -14.30 12.69
C ILE A 84 -19.48 -13.79 13.98
N ALA A 85 -18.63 -12.77 13.90
CA ALA A 85 -18.03 -12.16 15.09
C ALA A 85 -19.11 -11.54 15.98
N MET A 86 -20.06 -10.80 15.41
CA MET A 86 -21.17 -10.19 16.13
C MET A 86 -22.11 -11.24 16.73
N GLY A 87 -22.47 -12.30 16.00
CA GLY A 87 -23.32 -13.37 16.51
C GLY A 87 -22.66 -14.22 17.60
N THR A 88 -21.34 -14.47 17.50
CA THR A 88 -20.62 -15.28 18.50
C THR A 88 -20.19 -14.51 19.74
N LEU A 89 -19.94 -13.20 19.63
CA LEU A 89 -19.47 -12.36 20.74
C LEU A 89 -20.54 -11.43 21.30
N GLY A 90 -21.57 -11.09 20.53
CA GLY A 90 -22.60 -10.12 20.91
C GLY A 90 -22.00 -8.82 21.46
N GLY A 91 -22.53 -8.37 22.60
CA GLY A 91 -22.03 -7.18 23.32
C GLY A 91 -20.58 -7.30 23.82
N SER A 92 -20.01 -8.51 23.93
CA SER A 92 -18.61 -8.69 24.32
C SER A 92 -17.61 -8.33 23.21
N LEU A 93 -18.08 -8.20 21.96
CA LEU A 93 -17.25 -7.75 20.84
C LEU A 93 -16.61 -6.39 21.12
N LYS A 94 -17.32 -5.48 21.80
CA LYS A 94 -16.79 -4.17 22.22
C LYS A 94 -15.60 -4.30 23.18
N ARG A 95 -15.55 -5.36 23.99
CA ARG A 95 -14.47 -5.66 24.94
C ARG A 95 -13.29 -6.42 24.31
N ARG A 96 -13.46 -6.93 23.08
CA ARG A 96 -12.43 -7.69 22.33
C ARG A 96 -11.69 -6.76 21.35
N GLU A 97 -11.03 -5.75 21.89
CA GLU A 97 -10.42 -4.64 21.13
C GLU A 97 -9.44 -5.11 20.03
N LYS A 98 -8.65 -6.16 20.30
CA LYS A 98 -7.76 -6.74 19.28
C LYS A 98 -8.51 -7.34 18.08
N LEU A 99 -9.65 -7.97 18.31
CA LEU A 99 -10.45 -8.57 17.23
C LEU A 99 -11.20 -7.50 16.44
N SER A 100 -11.75 -6.48 17.13
CA SER A 100 -12.33 -5.34 16.43
C SER A 100 -11.28 -4.52 15.68
N GLY A 101 -10.06 -4.40 16.21
CA GLY A 101 -8.93 -3.73 15.55
C GLY A 101 -8.60 -4.41 14.22
N ARG A 102 -8.52 -5.75 14.19
CA ARG A 102 -8.28 -6.50 12.95
C ARG A 102 -9.40 -6.36 11.92
N LEU A 103 -10.66 -6.26 12.36
CA LEU A 103 -11.77 -5.94 11.45
C LEU A 103 -11.63 -4.51 10.91
N ALA A 104 -11.23 -3.55 11.74
CA ALA A 104 -10.97 -2.18 11.30
C ALA A 104 -9.79 -2.12 10.31
N ASP A 105 -8.69 -2.83 10.56
CA ASP A 105 -7.55 -2.94 9.65
C ASP A 105 -7.98 -3.52 8.30
N CYS A 106 -8.76 -4.60 8.32
CA CYS A 106 -9.31 -5.21 7.10
C CYS A 106 -10.11 -4.19 6.28
N LEU A 107 -10.99 -3.42 6.92
CA LEU A 107 -11.79 -2.39 6.25
C LEU A 107 -10.91 -1.25 5.73
N ALA A 108 -9.95 -0.77 6.52
CA ALA A 108 -9.04 0.30 6.16
C ALA A 108 -8.20 -0.07 4.93
N TRP A 109 -7.65 -1.29 4.88
CA TRP A 109 -6.88 -1.75 3.73
C TRP A 109 -7.73 -1.95 2.48
N MET A 110 -8.98 -2.43 2.61
CA MET A 110 -9.91 -2.47 1.48
C MET A 110 -10.23 -1.07 0.96
N TYR A 111 -10.41 -0.11 1.86
CA TYR A 111 -10.67 1.29 1.51
C TYR A 111 -9.47 1.89 0.76
N LEU A 112 -8.25 1.78 1.30
CA LEU A 112 -7.02 2.27 0.67
C LEU A 112 -6.82 1.66 -0.73
N ALA A 113 -7.04 0.35 -0.88
CA ALA A 113 -6.98 -0.31 -2.17
C ALA A 113 -8.02 0.23 -3.15
N SER A 114 -9.27 0.43 -2.70
CA SER A 114 -10.33 0.99 -3.55
C SER A 114 -10.05 2.43 -3.98
N ALA A 115 -9.46 3.24 -3.09
CA ALA A 115 -9.05 4.60 -3.39
C ALA A 115 -7.90 4.62 -4.40
N ALA A 116 -6.90 3.74 -4.25
CA ALA A 116 -5.81 3.61 -5.22
C ALA A 116 -6.31 3.19 -6.61
N ILE A 117 -7.25 2.23 -6.67
CA ILE A 117 -7.90 1.82 -7.93
C ILE A 117 -8.67 2.98 -8.54
N LYS A 118 -9.46 3.72 -7.74
CA LYS A 118 -10.23 4.86 -8.24
C LYS A 118 -9.33 5.98 -8.76
N ARG A 119 -8.26 6.28 -8.02
CA ARG A 119 -7.26 7.27 -8.42
C ARG A 119 -6.62 6.91 -9.75
N PHE A 120 -6.14 5.68 -9.91
CA PHE A 120 -5.58 5.21 -11.19
C PHE A 120 -6.60 5.20 -12.34
N HIS A 121 -7.87 4.94 -12.04
CA HIS A 121 -8.94 5.00 -13.03
C HIS A 121 -9.16 6.42 -13.57
N ASP A 122 -9.01 7.44 -12.71
CA ASP A 122 -9.26 8.84 -13.06
C ASP A 122 -8.03 9.56 -13.60
N GLU A 123 -6.83 9.14 -13.19
CA GLU A 123 -5.55 9.73 -13.58
C GLU A 123 -4.98 9.12 -14.88
N GLU A 124 -3.80 9.62 -15.29
CA GLU A 124 -3.10 9.12 -16.47
C GLU A 124 -2.66 7.66 -16.30
N LYS A 125 -2.95 6.85 -17.33
CA LYS A 125 -2.64 5.42 -17.37
C LYS A 125 -1.21 5.17 -17.88
N SER A 126 -0.23 5.77 -17.20
CA SER A 126 1.19 5.55 -17.50
C SER A 126 1.70 4.24 -16.86
N GLY A 127 2.81 3.71 -17.37
CA GLY A 127 3.45 2.53 -16.79
C GLY A 127 3.85 2.74 -15.33
N ALA A 128 4.33 3.94 -15.00
CA ALA A 128 4.69 4.33 -13.63
C ALA A 128 3.48 4.34 -12.68
N HIS A 129 2.36 4.95 -13.09
CA HIS A 129 1.12 4.95 -12.30
C HIS A 129 0.59 3.53 -12.11
N TYR A 130 0.75 2.67 -13.11
CA TYR A 130 0.35 1.28 -12.98
C TYR A 130 1.23 0.49 -12.00
N ASP A 131 2.55 0.67 -12.02
CA ASP A 131 3.45 0.02 -11.06
C ASP A 131 3.16 0.46 -9.62
N LEU A 132 2.84 1.75 -9.42
CA LEU A 132 2.37 2.29 -8.14
C LEU A 132 1.06 1.61 -7.69
N LEU A 133 0.04 1.56 -8.55
CA LEU A 133 -1.22 0.88 -8.26
C LEU A 133 -0.97 -0.59 -7.89
N LYS A 134 -0.20 -1.30 -8.71
CA LYS A 134 0.10 -2.72 -8.54
C LYS A 134 0.77 -3.00 -7.21
N TRP A 135 1.72 -2.15 -6.81
CA TRP A 135 2.40 -2.27 -5.51
C TRP A 135 1.42 -2.06 -4.35
N VAL A 136 0.65 -0.97 -4.37
CA VAL A 136 -0.31 -0.62 -3.31
C VAL A 136 -1.41 -1.68 -3.20
N ALA A 137 -1.99 -2.09 -4.32
CA ALA A 137 -3.06 -3.08 -4.35
C ALA A 137 -2.57 -4.46 -3.88
N ALA A 138 -1.38 -4.90 -4.30
CA ALA A 138 -0.79 -6.15 -3.81
C ALA A 138 -0.53 -6.11 -2.30
N HIS A 139 0.02 -5.01 -1.80
CA HIS A 139 0.25 -4.83 -0.36
C HIS A 139 -1.08 -4.84 0.42
N ALA A 140 -2.06 -4.06 -0.02
CA ALA A 140 -3.35 -3.97 0.66
C ALA A 140 -4.10 -5.31 0.66
N LEU A 141 -4.14 -6.03 -0.46
CA LEU A 141 -4.77 -7.36 -0.52
C LEU A 141 -4.09 -8.38 0.40
N TYR A 142 -2.75 -8.30 0.52
CA TYR A 142 -2.02 -9.10 1.50
C TYR A 142 -2.42 -8.74 2.94
N GLN A 143 -2.50 -7.44 3.27
CA GLN A 143 -2.88 -6.99 4.62
C GLN A 143 -4.33 -7.34 4.98
N VAL A 144 -5.27 -7.23 4.03
CA VAL A 144 -6.66 -7.70 4.17
C VAL A 144 -6.68 -9.19 4.49
N GLN A 145 -5.91 -10.00 3.76
CA GLN A 145 -5.79 -11.44 4.03
C GLN A 145 -5.27 -11.71 5.44
N GLN A 146 -4.19 -11.03 5.87
CA GLN A 146 -3.62 -11.22 7.21
C GLN A 146 -4.61 -10.83 8.30
N SER A 147 -5.32 -9.72 8.11
CA SER A 147 -6.32 -9.21 9.05
C SER A 147 -7.49 -10.19 9.20
N LEU A 148 -8.06 -10.68 8.09
CA LEU A 148 -9.12 -11.69 8.08
C LEU A 148 -8.66 -13.01 8.72
N ARG A 149 -7.43 -13.45 8.42
CA ARG A 149 -6.87 -14.65 9.04
C ARG A 149 -6.73 -14.47 10.56
N GLY A 150 -6.25 -13.30 10.98
CA GLY A 150 -6.17 -12.93 12.38
C GLY A 150 -7.54 -12.93 13.08
N VAL A 151 -8.60 -12.47 12.42
CA VAL A 151 -9.98 -12.57 12.94
C VAL A 151 -10.38 -14.03 13.11
N ILE A 152 -10.24 -14.85 12.07
CA ILE A 152 -10.62 -16.27 12.07
C ILE A 152 -9.89 -17.03 13.17
N ASP A 153 -8.57 -16.91 13.26
CA ASP A 153 -7.75 -17.65 14.22
C ASP A 153 -8.05 -17.29 15.68
N ASN A 154 -8.68 -16.14 15.91
CA ASN A 154 -8.95 -15.60 17.26
C ASN A 154 -10.44 -15.50 17.58
N LEU A 155 -11.32 -16.05 16.74
CA LEU A 155 -12.72 -16.24 17.09
C LEU A 155 -12.82 -17.22 18.29
N PRO A 156 -13.61 -16.90 19.33
CA PRO A 156 -13.73 -17.76 20.52
C PRO A 156 -14.34 -19.13 20.18
N MET A 157 -15.37 -19.12 19.34
CA MET A 157 -16.07 -20.32 18.92
C MET A 157 -15.29 -21.02 17.80
N ARG A 158 -14.54 -22.07 18.16
CA ARG A 158 -13.64 -22.77 17.23
C ARG A 158 -14.34 -23.41 16.04
N LEU A 159 -15.58 -23.88 16.22
CA LEU A 159 -16.38 -24.40 15.12
C LEU A 159 -16.75 -23.31 14.11
N ALA A 160 -17.11 -22.11 14.59
CA ALA A 160 -17.39 -20.97 13.73
C ALA A 160 -16.12 -20.49 13.02
N ALA A 161 -14.99 -20.45 13.73
CA ALA A 161 -13.68 -20.15 13.15
C ALA A 161 -13.32 -21.11 12.01
N TRP A 162 -13.46 -22.41 12.22
CA TRP A 162 -13.14 -23.43 11.22
C TRP A 162 -14.04 -23.32 9.98
N LYS A 163 -15.36 -23.20 10.18
CA LYS A 163 -16.32 -22.99 9.08
C LYS A 163 -16.01 -21.71 8.30
N LEU A 164 -15.79 -20.60 8.99
CA LEU A 164 -15.45 -19.33 8.36
C LEU A 164 -14.12 -19.41 7.58
N GLY A 165 -13.11 -20.06 8.15
CA GLY A 165 -11.83 -20.30 7.50
C GLY A 165 -11.97 -21.10 6.20
N TRP A 166 -12.79 -22.15 6.22
CA TRP A 166 -13.08 -22.96 5.04
C TRP A 166 -13.85 -22.18 3.96
N ILE A 167 -14.77 -21.30 4.36
CA ILE A 167 -15.52 -20.45 3.42
C ILE A 167 -14.65 -19.36 2.78
N VAL A 168 -13.84 -18.67 3.59
CA VAL A 168 -13.05 -17.50 3.16
C VAL A 168 -11.76 -17.91 2.45
N PHE A 169 -11.13 -19.00 2.90
CA PHE A 169 -9.87 -19.52 2.40
C PHE A 169 -9.92 -21.02 2.05
N PRO A 170 -10.86 -21.48 1.20
CA PRO A 170 -10.99 -22.89 0.82
C PRO A 170 -9.72 -23.44 0.16
N LEU A 171 -8.99 -22.56 -0.53
CA LEU A 171 -7.75 -22.85 -1.23
C LEU A 171 -6.50 -22.38 -0.46
N GLY A 172 -6.67 -21.94 0.78
CA GLY A 172 -5.64 -21.31 1.61
C GLY A 172 -5.44 -19.81 1.35
N ALA A 173 -4.59 -19.21 2.17
CA ALA A 173 -4.12 -17.83 2.06
C ALA A 173 -2.96 -17.78 1.04
N ARG A 174 -3.19 -17.18 -0.13
CA ARG A 174 -2.27 -17.21 -1.29
C ARG A 174 -1.70 -15.85 -1.67
N PHE A 175 -2.22 -14.75 -1.12
CA PHE A 175 -1.66 -13.44 -1.36
C PHE A 175 -0.29 -13.33 -0.68
N LYS A 176 0.65 -12.72 -1.40
CA LYS A 176 2.03 -12.46 -0.98
C LYS A 176 2.25 -10.95 -0.92
N PRO A 177 3.21 -10.46 -0.10
CA PRO A 177 3.64 -9.07 -0.19
C PRO A 177 4.17 -8.74 -1.61
N PRO A 178 4.23 -7.45 -1.98
CA PRO A 178 4.85 -7.01 -3.23
C PRO A 178 6.29 -7.55 -3.37
N SER A 179 6.72 -7.84 -4.59
CA SER A 179 8.09 -8.31 -4.84
C SER A 179 9.09 -7.16 -4.77
N ASP A 180 10.34 -7.47 -4.41
CA ASP A 180 11.44 -6.49 -4.38
C ASP A 180 11.73 -5.87 -5.76
N GLN A 181 11.47 -6.63 -6.82
CA GLN A 181 11.55 -6.12 -8.20
C GLN A 181 10.52 -5.02 -8.45
N LEU A 182 9.27 -5.22 -8.02
CA LEU A 182 8.23 -4.21 -8.13
C LEU A 182 8.51 -3.01 -7.20
N GLY A 183 9.00 -3.27 -5.99
CA GLY A 183 9.45 -2.22 -5.07
C GLY A 183 10.55 -1.36 -5.67
N SER A 184 11.55 -1.99 -6.29
CA SER A 184 12.63 -1.30 -7.01
C SER A 184 12.11 -0.47 -8.18
N ALA A 185 11.14 -0.99 -8.95
CA ALA A 185 10.55 -0.27 -10.08
C ALA A 185 9.80 1.00 -9.62
N VAL A 186 8.99 0.87 -8.56
CA VAL A 186 8.27 2.01 -7.96
C VAL A 186 9.24 3.04 -7.40
N ALA A 187 10.26 2.60 -6.64
CA ALA A 187 11.27 3.51 -6.08
C ALA A 187 12.02 4.27 -7.18
N ARG A 188 12.40 3.57 -8.25
CA ARG A 188 13.03 4.17 -9.43
C ARG A 188 12.14 5.23 -10.08
N SER A 189 10.87 4.94 -10.29
CA SER A 189 9.94 5.89 -10.91
C SER A 189 9.75 7.16 -10.06
N ILE A 190 9.72 7.03 -8.73
CA ILE A 190 9.60 8.19 -7.84
C ILE A 190 10.88 9.04 -7.83
N LEU A 191 12.06 8.40 -7.85
CA LEU A 191 13.35 9.09 -7.72
C LEU A 191 13.90 9.63 -9.04
N GLU A 192 13.82 8.85 -10.13
CA GLU A 192 14.51 9.14 -11.39
C GLU A 192 13.60 9.81 -12.44
N ASP A 193 12.35 9.35 -12.60
CA ASP A 193 11.45 9.78 -13.68
C ASP A 193 10.74 11.12 -13.36
N ARG A 194 10.67 11.49 -12.07
CA ARG A 194 9.98 12.67 -11.47
C ARG A 194 8.52 12.87 -11.84
N ALA A 195 8.05 12.53 -13.04
CA ALA A 195 6.68 12.72 -13.50
C ALA A 195 5.66 12.07 -12.56
N ALA A 196 5.90 10.81 -12.19
CA ALA A 196 5.06 10.09 -11.24
C ALA A 196 5.04 10.77 -9.87
N ARG A 197 6.20 11.23 -9.37
CA ARG A 197 6.29 11.92 -8.08
C ARG A 197 5.61 13.29 -8.13
N SER A 198 5.86 14.09 -9.16
CA SER A 198 5.23 15.40 -9.36
C SER A 198 3.70 15.29 -9.45
N SER A 199 3.18 14.25 -10.11
CA SER A 199 1.74 13.96 -10.12
C SER A 199 1.23 13.60 -8.72
N LEU A 200 1.96 12.77 -7.96
CA LEU A 200 1.60 12.41 -6.59
C LEU A 200 1.62 13.60 -5.63
N THR A 201 2.48 14.59 -5.89
CA THR A 201 2.71 15.76 -5.03
C THR A 201 2.24 17.06 -5.67
N ALA A 202 1.28 17.03 -6.59
CA ALA A 202 0.84 18.21 -7.33
C ALA A 202 0.33 19.36 -6.43
N ASP A 203 -0.22 19.01 -5.27
CA ASP A 203 -0.74 19.96 -4.27
C ASP A 203 0.33 20.43 -3.26
N ILE A 204 1.58 19.99 -3.42
CA ILE A 204 2.68 20.35 -2.53
C ILE A 204 3.51 21.45 -3.18
N HIS A 205 3.63 22.59 -2.50
CA HIS A 205 4.51 23.66 -2.93
C HIS A 205 5.98 23.24 -2.82
N VAL A 206 6.72 23.37 -3.91
CA VAL A 206 8.17 23.14 -3.96
C VAL A 206 8.87 24.50 -4.06
N PRO A 207 9.67 24.90 -3.05
CA PRO A 207 10.45 26.13 -3.06
C PRO A 207 11.51 26.18 -4.18
N GLY A 208 12.11 27.35 -4.42
CA GLY A 208 13.20 27.49 -5.37
C GLY A 208 14.43 26.63 -5.02
N ALA A 209 15.25 26.29 -6.01
CA ALA A 209 16.41 25.40 -5.85
C ALA A 209 17.46 25.88 -4.82
N GLU A 210 17.51 27.19 -4.56
CA GLU A 210 18.44 27.79 -3.59
C GLU A 210 17.81 27.98 -2.19
N GLU A 211 16.53 27.66 -2.05
CA GLU A 211 15.86 27.77 -0.76
C GLU A 211 16.18 26.55 0.12
N PRO A 212 16.53 26.77 1.41
CA PRO A 212 16.87 25.70 2.31
C PRO A 212 15.68 24.74 2.54
N GLY A 213 16.00 23.48 2.83
CA GLY A 213 15.00 22.43 3.01
C GLY A 213 14.61 21.77 1.70
N LEU A 214 13.30 21.80 1.35
CA LEU A 214 12.79 21.06 0.20
C LEU A 214 13.38 21.51 -1.14
N GLY A 215 13.62 22.82 -1.32
CA GLY A 215 14.22 23.37 -2.54
C GLY A 215 15.63 22.81 -2.81
N ALA A 216 16.51 22.92 -1.81
CA ALA A 216 17.86 22.36 -1.85
C ALA A 216 17.87 20.82 -2.03
N LEU A 217 16.95 20.09 -1.37
CA LEU A 217 16.81 18.64 -1.54
C LEU A 217 16.43 18.26 -2.97
N GLU A 218 15.50 18.99 -3.58
CA GLU A 218 15.07 18.76 -4.96
C GLU A 218 16.17 19.06 -5.97
N ALA A 219 16.95 20.14 -5.73
CA ALA A 219 18.11 20.49 -6.53
C ALA A 219 19.24 19.45 -6.43
N ALA A 220 19.52 18.96 -5.22
CA ALA A 220 20.51 17.90 -5.00
C ALA A 220 20.08 16.59 -5.69
N LEU A 221 18.80 16.22 -5.59
CA LEU A 221 18.27 15.06 -6.29
C LEU A 221 18.39 15.21 -7.81
N ASP A 222 18.16 16.41 -8.36
CA ASP A 222 18.29 16.66 -9.81
C ASP A 222 19.71 16.41 -10.29
N LYS A 223 20.69 16.91 -9.55
CA LYS A 223 22.11 16.66 -9.84
C LYS A 223 22.44 15.17 -9.71
N ALA A 224 21.95 14.50 -8.66
CA ALA A 224 22.18 13.08 -8.43
C ALA A 224 21.60 12.20 -9.55
N VAL A 225 20.39 12.50 -10.03
CA VAL A 225 19.75 11.75 -11.12
C VAL A 225 20.49 11.96 -12.44
N ARG A 226 20.93 13.20 -12.72
CA ARG A 226 21.69 13.53 -13.96
C ARG A 226 22.99 12.74 -14.08
N VAL A 227 23.66 12.41 -12.97
CA VAL A 227 24.93 11.68 -12.99
C VAL A 227 24.78 10.15 -12.97
N LEU A 228 23.57 9.60 -12.79
CA LEU A 228 23.35 8.14 -12.79
C LEU A 228 23.88 7.43 -14.05
N PRO A 229 23.67 7.95 -15.29
CA PRO A 229 24.23 7.33 -16.49
C PRO A 229 25.76 7.37 -16.50
N ILE A 230 26.35 8.43 -15.96
CA ILE A 230 27.81 8.60 -15.85
C ILE A 230 28.37 7.55 -14.90
N GLU A 231 27.80 7.43 -13.69
CA GLU A 231 28.20 6.40 -12.72
C GLU A 231 28.05 4.99 -13.28
N ALA A 232 26.99 4.72 -14.04
CA ALA A 232 26.75 3.41 -14.64
C ALA A 232 27.86 3.04 -15.63
N ARG A 233 28.31 4.00 -16.46
CA ARG A 233 29.45 3.80 -17.38
C ARG A 233 30.75 3.56 -16.61
N ILE A 234 31.02 4.31 -15.54
CA ILE A 234 32.20 4.09 -14.69
C ILE A 234 32.17 2.69 -14.07
N LYS A 235 31.04 2.28 -13.48
CA LYS A 235 30.84 0.93 -12.91
C LYS A 235 31.01 -0.16 -13.97
N GLN A 236 30.57 0.08 -15.20
CA GLN A 236 30.77 -0.84 -16.32
C GLN A 236 32.26 -0.95 -16.70
N ALA A 237 32.97 0.17 -16.81
CA ALA A 237 34.40 0.18 -17.12
C ALA A 237 35.25 -0.55 -16.06
N VAL A 238 34.88 -0.44 -14.78
CA VAL A 238 35.49 -1.24 -13.69
C VAL A 238 35.22 -2.73 -13.88
N ARG A 239 33.99 -3.14 -14.23
CA ARG A 239 33.64 -4.55 -14.47
C ARG A 239 34.39 -5.14 -15.67
N GLU A 240 34.64 -4.31 -16.68
CA GLU A 240 35.39 -4.68 -17.88
C GLU A 240 36.92 -4.64 -17.67
N GLY A 241 37.39 -4.22 -16.49
CA GLY A 241 38.81 -4.16 -16.15
C GLY A 241 39.57 -3.01 -16.83
N ARG A 242 38.87 -2.00 -17.36
CA ARG A 242 39.51 -0.81 -17.96
C ARG A 242 40.05 0.15 -16.90
N ILE A 243 39.47 0.13 -15.71
CA ILE A 243 39.82 1.00 -14.58
C ILE A 243 39.85 0.16 -13.30
N ASP A 244 40.83 0.44 -12.43
CA ASP A 244 40.94 -0.18 -11.12
C ASP A 244 39.85 0.32 -10.15
N ARG A 245 39.44 -0.55 -9.24
CA ARG A 245 38.43 -0.21 -8.24
C ARG A 245 39.03 0.73 -7.19
N ALA A 246 38.51 1.95 -7.11
CA ALA A 246 38.89 2.97 -6.14
C ALA A 246 37.65 3.55 -5.41
N PRO A 247 37.82 4.19 -4.24
CA PRO A 247 36.73 4.84 -3.51
C PRO A 247 36.44 6.26 -3.99
N GLY A 248 35.14 6.59 -4.13
CA GLY A 248 34.64 7.95 -4.37
C GLY A 248 35.38 8.68 -5.50
N ARG A 249 35.80 9.92 -5.22
CA ARG A 249 36.46 10.82 -6.19
C ARG A 249 37.69 10.24 -6.88
N GLN A 250 38.43 9.33 -6.23
CA GLN A 250 39.58 8.68 -6.85
C GLN A 250 39.16 7.81 -8.04
N LEU A 251 37.98 7.20 -7.98
CA LEU A 251 37.44 6.43 -9.08
C LEU A 251 37.08 7.32 -10.27
N ASP A 252 36.53 8.50 -9.99
CA ASP A 252 36.15 9.47 -11.02
C ASP A 252 37.39 10.05 -11.72
N GLU A 253 38.48 10.29 -10.98
CA GLU A 253 39.77 10.72 -11.52
C GLU A 253 40.38 9.66 -12.43
N LEU A 254 40.32 8.38 -12.03
CA LEU A 254 40.77 7.27 -12.87
C LEU A 254 39.90 7.12 -14.12
N ALA A 255 38.59 7.37 -14.00
CA ALA A 255 37.68 7.33 -15.15
C ALA A 255 37.95 8.45 -16.16
N LEU A 256 38.31 9.64 -15.68
CA LEU A 256 38.76 10.74 -16.54
C LEU A 256 40.10 10.42 -17.20
N ALA A 257 41.06 9.87 -16.45
CA ALA A 257 42.38 9.50 -16.98
C ALA A 257 42.30 8.37 -18.02
N ALA A 258 41.32 7.47 -17.89
CA ALA A 258 41.05 6.39 -18.83
C ALA A 258 40.11 6.79 -19.99
N ASP A 259 39.76 8.07 -20.12
CA ASP A 259 38.86 8.61 -21.16
C ASP A 259 37.47 7.92 -21.20
N VAL A 260 37.01 7.41 -20.04
CA VAL A 260 35.67 6.81 -19.88
C VAL A 260 34.59 7.88 -19.68
N ILE A 261 34.99 9.03 -19.15
CA ILE A 261 34.14 10.21 -18.94
C ILE A 261 34.88 11.48 -19.41
N THR A 262 34.13 12.52 -19.75
CA THR A 262 34.68 13.82 -20.15
C THR A 262 34.96 14.72 -18.93
N ALA A 263 35.74 15.79 -19.13
CA ALA A 263 35.99 16.78 -18.08
C ALA A 263 34.69 17.44 -17.56
N ALA A 264 33.72 17.68 -18.46
CA ALA A 264 32.41 18.23 -18.08
C ALA A 264 31.60 17.24 -17.23
N GLU A 265 31.64 15.95 -17.55
CA GLU A 265 30.97 14.90 -16.77
C GLU A 265 31.64 14.67 -15.41
N PHE A 266 32.97 14.86 -15.32
CA PHE A 266 33.70 14.86 -14.07
C PHE A 266 33.30 16.02 -13.15
N GLU A 267 33.13 17.23 -13.70
CA GLU A 267 32.61 18.37 -12.93
C GLU A 267 31.17 18.12 -12.45
N GLN A 268 30.31 17.54 -13.29
CA GLN A 268 28.93 17.19 -12.90
C GLN A 268 28.88 16.20 -11.74
N LEU A 269 29.76 15.19 -11.72
CA LEU A 269 29.90 14.27 -10.59
C LEU A 269 30.29 15.00 -9.31
N GLY A 270 31.27 15.92 -9.41
CA GLY A 270 31.69 16.75 -8.28
C GLY A 270 30.58 17.65 -7.74
N GLU A 271 29.80 18.29 -8.61
CA GLU A 271 28.65 19.11 -8.24
C GLU A 271 27.53 18.30 -7.57
N ALA A 272 27.25 17.10 -8.09
CA ALA A 272 26.24 16.21 -7.52
C ALA A 272 26.67 15.70 -6.14
N ASP A 273 27.93 15.33 -5.99
CA ASP A 273 28.50 14.89 -4.70
C ASP A 273 28.50 16.03 -3.67
N ALA A 274 28.88 17.24 -4.07
CA ALA A 274 28.84 18.41 -3.20
C ALA A 274 27.42 18.72 -2.73
N ALA A 275 26.46 18.80 -3.65
CA ALA A 275 25.06 19.06 -3.32
C ALA A 275 24.46 17.95 -2.45
N ARG A 276 24.80 16.68 -2.72
CA ARG A 276 24.38 15.54 -1.90
C ARG A 276 24.93 15.63 -0.48
N ASN A 277 26.21 15.95 -0.33
CA ASN A 277 26.84 16.08 1.00
C ASN A 277 26.26 17.25 1.79
N GLU A 278 25.97 18.37 1.12
CA GLU A 278 25.32 19.54 1.72
C GLU A 278 23.95 19.18 2.31
N VAL A 279 23.09 18.48 1.57
CA VAL A 279 21.74 18.14 2.04
C VAL A 279 21.69 16.95 3.01
N ILE A 280 22.71 16.07 3.00
CA ILE A 280 22.84 14.97 3.97
C ILE A 280 23.46 15.45 5.28
N GLY A 281 24.20 16.57 5.26
CA GLY A 281 24.81 17.16 6.44
C GLY A 281 23.74 17.47 7.49
N VAL A 282 23.68 16.67 8.54
CA VAL A 282 22.85 16.95 9.72
C VAL A 282 23.71 17.70 10.72
N ASP A 283 23.32 18.93 11.05
CA ASP A 283 23.78 19.69 12.24
C ASP A 283 25.25 19.43 12.65
N ALA A 284 26.17 19.60 11.70
CA ALA A 284 27.59 19.70 11.99
C ALA A 284 27.86 21.12 12.51
N PHE A 285 27.40 21.40 13.74
CA PHE A 285 27.74 22.66 14.39
C PHE A 285 29.19 22.63 14.82
N ASP A 286 29.93 23.68 14.50
CA ASP A 286 31.20 23.92 15.15
C ASP A 286 30.98 24.00 16.68
N PRO A 287 31.94 23.52 17.50
CA PRO A 287 31.81 23.50 18.96
C PRO A 287 31.46 24.86 19.57
N GLU A 288 31.82 25.95 18.87
CA GLU A 288 31.52 27.33 19.25
C GLU A 288 30.05 27.68 18.95
N VAL A 289 29.57 27.38 17.75
CA VAL A 289 28.16 27.61 17.34
C VAL A 289 27.20 26.79 18.21
N TYR A 290 27.56 25.55 18.54
CA TYR A 290 26.74 24.71 19.43
C TYR A 290 26.61 25.29 20.85
N ARG A 291 27.63 26.01 21.35
CA ARG A 291 27.58 26.64 22.69
C ARG A 291 26.67 27.85 22.72
N GLU A 292 26.50 28.56 21.61
CA GLU A 292 25.64 29.74 21.50
C GLU A 292 24.16 29.41 21.24
N LEU A 293 23.87 28.20 20.74
CA LEU A 293 22.49 27.71 20.51
C LEU A 293 21.77 27.24 21.79
N ARG A 294 22.42 27.30 22.95
CA ARG A 294 21.92 26.81 24.25
C ARG A 294 21.49 27.94 25.17
#